data_AF-A0A512CHM7-F1
#
_entry.id   AF-A0A512CHM7-F1
#
_cell.length_a   1.000
_cell.length_b   1.000
_cell.length_c   1.000
_cell.angle_alpha   90.00
_cell.angle_beta   90.00
_cell.angle_gamma   90.00
#
_symmetry.space_group_name_H-M   'P 1'
#
loop_
_entity.id
_entity.type
_entity.pdbx_description
1 polymer ?
#
loop_
_entity_poly.entity_id
_entity_poly.type
_entity_poly.pdbx_seq_one_letter_code
_entity_poly.pdbx_strand_id
1 'polypeptide(L)'
;MGFIDYATTSLVTSVAKAVTSGNKKLKILFFFALFFTIAAIVIAVLVDSDMLSKIYNSVAIGLGIIAGICILVIYAYQMSVEETQAKLEIQKVEERIKGNGNETAAAWELGRIKLESYLNRNLSQIQWIFIWTVIVMIASFVIVSYGIVQVYEGDQNLNAAILTTISGLIIEFIGASFLVIYKSTMQQAKDYVTVLERINAVGMSVQILDSISEEENKLKDQTKADLAKKLLDIYGNLKSAQ
;
A
#
# COMPACT_ATOMS: atom_id res chain seq x y z
N MET A 1 -7.59 9.75 -11.39
CA MET A 1 -7.17 8.75 -12.41
C MET A 1 -5.86 8.05 -12.03
N GLY A 2 -4.78 8.75 -11.63
CA GLY A 2 -3.48 8.10 -11.39
C GLY A 2 -3.34 7.08 -10.24
N PHE A 3 -4.22 7.06 -9.23
CA PHE A 3 -4.08 6.16 -8.07
C PHE A 3 -4.66 4.75 -8.31
N ILE A 4 -5.74 4.65 -9.10
CA ILE A 4 -6.32 3.36 -9.51
C ILE A 4 -5.32 2.64 -10.42
N ASP A 5 -4.70 3.38 -11.35
CA ASP A 5 -3.64 2.85 -12.22
C ASP A 5 -2.43 2.37 -11.41
N TYR A 6 -2.03 3.07 -10.35
CA TYR A 6 -0.92 2.62 -9.51
C TYR A 6 -1.26 1.33 -8.74
N ALA A 7 -2.47 1.21 -8.18
CA ALA A 7 -2.88 0.02 -7.44
C ALA A 7 -3.10 -1.21 -8.34
N THR A 8 -3.66 -1.02 -9.54
CA THR A 8 -3.80 -2.12 -10.50
C THR A 8 -2.45 -2.54 -11.06
N THR A 9 -1.57 -1.58 -11.37
CA THR A 9 -0.20 -1.90 -11.82
C THR A 9 0.63 -2.55 -10.71
N SER A 10 0.50 -2.17 -9.45
CA SER A 10 1.21 -2.82 -8.34
C SER A 10 0.74 -4.26 -8.12
N LEU A 11 -0.56 -4.53 -8.22
CA LEU A 11 -1.11 -5.89 -8.18
C LEU A 11 -0.62 -6.74 -9.36
N VAL A 12 -0.70 -6.22 -10.59
CA VAL A 12 -0.27 -6.94 -11.80
C VAL A 12 1.24 -7.21 -11.76
N THR A 13 2.04 -6.23 -11.38
CA THR A 13 3.50 -6.40 -11.28
C THR A 13 3.88 -7.37 -10.16
N SER A 14 3.17 -7.36 -9.04
CA SER A 14 3.38 -8.32 -7.96
C SER A 14 3.09 -9.76 -8.42
N VAL A 15 1.91 -9.98 -9.01
CA VAL A 15 1.54 -11.28 -9.56
C VAL A 15 2.53 -11.72 -10.66
N ALA A 16 2.96 -10.81 -11.54
CA ALA A 16 3.96 -11.09 -12.57
C ALA A 16 5.34 -11.46 -11.99
N LYS A 17 5.79 -10.74 -10.94
CA LYS A 17 7.00 -11.11 -10.19
C LYS A 17 6.83 -12.48 -9.54
N ALA A 18 5.65 -12.85 -9.06
CA ALA A 18 5.44 -14.13 -8.38
C ALA A 18 5.64 -15.31 -9.34
N VAL A 19 5.24 -15.11 -10.60
CA VAL A 19 5.42 -16.07 -11.70
C VAL A 19 6.86 -16.13 -12.17
N THR A 20 7.51 -14.98 -12.35
CA THR A 20 8.85 -14.90 -12.95
C THR A 20 9.95 -15.17 -11.93
N SER A 21 9.98 -14.42 -10.84
CA SER A 21 11.05 -14.40 -9.83
C SER A 21 10.67 -14.98 -8.46
N GLY A 22 9.40 -15.39 -8.26
CA GLY A 22 8.93 -15.96 -7.00
C GLY A 22 9.55 -17.32 -6.65
N ASN A 23 9.61 -17.63 -5.35
CA ASN A 23 10.03 -18.96 -4.88
C ASN A 23 9.09 -20.07 -5.38
N LYS A 24 9.58 -21.32 -5.43
CA LYS A 24 8.81 -22.49 -5.92
C LYS A 24 7.39 -22.59 -5.33
N LYS A 25 7.24 -22.23 -4.05
CA LYS A 25 5.93 -22.18 -3.35
C LYS A 25 4.97 -21.12 -3.91
N LEU A 26 5.46 -19.92 -4.23
CA LEU A 26 4.67 -18.84 -4.85
C LEU A 26 4.18 -19.22 -6.25
N LYS A 27 5.07 -19.83 -7.05
CA LYS A 27 4.73 -20.30 -8.40
C LYS A 27 3.63 -21.36 -8.33
N ILE A 28 3.73 -22.31 -7.41
CA ILE A 28 2.69 -23.33 -7.18
C ILE A 28 1.36 -22.66 -6.77
N LEU A 29 1.38 -21.71 -5.84
CA LEU A 29 0.17 -21.02 -5.39
C LEU A 29 -0.52 -20.25 -6.52
N PHE A 30 0.27 -19.63 -7.41
CA PHE A 30 -0.24 -18.95 -8.61
C PHE A 30 -0.93 -19.93 -9.57
N PHE A 31 -0.29 -21.07 -9.86
CA PHE A 31 -0.90 -22.09 -10.72
C PHE A 31 -2.19 -22.67 -10.11
N PHE A 32 -2.24 -22.81 -8.78
CA PHE A 32 -3.47 -23.17 -8.07
C PHE A 32 -4.57 -22.11 -8.24
N ALA A 33 -4.24 -20.83 -8.04
CA ALA A 33 -5.21 -19.74 -8.24
C ALA A 33 -5.74 -19.71 -9.68
N LEU A 34 -4.85 -19.83 -10.66
CA LEU A 34 -5.19 -19.87 -12.08
C LEU A 34 -6.10 -21.06 -12.41
N PHE A 35 -5.77 -22.25 -11.88
CA PHE A 35 -6.59 -23.44 -12.04
C PHE A 35 -8.01 -23.24 -11.50
N PHE A 36 -8.15 -22.66 -10.31
CA PHE A 36 -9.46 -22.37 -9.71
C PHE A 36 -10.25 -21.33 -10.50
N THR A 37 -9.59 -20.29 -11.03
CA THR A 37 -10.25 -19.30 -11.89
C THR A 37 -10.76 -19.94 -13.18
N ILE A 38 -9.94 -20.77 -13.85
CA ILE A 38 -10.35 -21.46 -15.07
C ILE A 38 -11.50 -22.43 -14.79
N ALA A 39 -11.41 -23.21 -13.71
CA ALA A 39 -12.46 -24.12 -13.30
C ALA A 39 -13.78 -23.37 -13.00
N ALA A 40 -13.72 -22.23 -12.32
CA ALA A 40 -14.90 -21.40 -12.05
C ALA A 40 -15.55 -20.89 -13.35
N ILE A 41 -14.75 -20.40 -14.31
CA ILE A 41 -15.25 -19.90 -15.60
C ILE A 41 -15.86 -21.04 -16.42
N VAL A 42 -15.18 -22.19 -16.51
CA VAL A 42 -15.66 -23.35 -17.26
C VAL A 42 -16.98 -23.86 -16.69
N ILE A 43 -17.10 -23.96 -15.37
CA ILE A 43 -18.35 -24.35 -14.71
C ILE A 43 -19.44 -23.31 -14.98
N ALA A 44 -19.14 -22.02 -14.87
CA ALA A 44 -20.12 -20.96 -15.14
C ALA A 44 -20.64 -20.96 -16.59
N VAL A 45 -19.81 -21.32 -17.57
CA VAL A 45 -20.18 -21.35 -19.00
C VAL A 45 -20.91 -22.63 -19.40
N LEU A 46 -20.58 -23.77 -18.81
CA LEU A 46 -21.16 -25.08 -19.17
C LEU A 46 -22.52 -25.35 -18.53
N VAL A 47 -22.99 -24.47 -17.66
CA VAL A 47 -24.21 -24.67 -16.89
C VAL A 47 -25.42 -24.13 -17.66
N ASP A 48 -26.10 -25.06 -18.33
CA ASP A 48 -27.37 -24.81 -19.01
C ASP A 48 -28.37 -25.92 -18.58
N SER A 49 -29.17 -25.68 -17.53
CA SER A 49 -30.45 -26.36 -17.19
C SER A 49 -30.86 -26.21 -15.69
N ASP A 50 -32.17 -26.26 -15.45
CA ASP A 50 -32.90 -25.64 -14.33
C ASP A 50 -32.57 -26.04 -12.88
N MET A 51 -32.00 -27.22 -12.59
CA MET A 51 -31.78 -27.65 -11.20
C MET A 51 -30.32 -27.96 -10.84
N LEU A 52 -29.57 -28.55 -11.79
CA LEU A 52 -28.13 -28.71 -11.65
C LEU A 52 -27.41 -27.34 -11.69
N SER A 53 -27.99 -26.35 -12.36
CA SER A 53 -27.41 -25.01 -12.48
C SER A 53 -27.23 -24.25 -11.17
N LYS A 54 -28.14 -24.40 -10.21
CA LYS A 54 -28.00 -23.74 -8.89
C LYS A 54 -26.78 -24.26 -8.13
N ILE A 55 -26.58 -25.58 -8.08
CA ILE A 55 -25.44 -26.21 -7.39
C ILE A 55 -24.12 -25.82 -8.07
N TYR A 56 -24.06 -25.91 -9.40
CA TYR A 56 -22.84 -25.57 -10.14
C TYR A 56 -22.48 -24.09 -10.06
N ASN A 57 -23.46 -23.18 -10.06
CA ASN A 57 -23.19 -21.76 -9.84
C ASN A 57 -22.64 -21.48 -8.45
N SER A 58 -23.17 -22.11 -7.39
CA SER A 58 -22.61 -21.97 -6.05
C SER A 58 -21.17 -22.48 -5.97
N VAL A 59 -20.87 -23.59 -6.64
CA VAL A 59 -19.50 -24.12 -6.74
C VAL A 59 -18.58 -23.17 -7.52
N ALA A 60 -19.03 -22.63 -8.65
CA ALA A 60 -18.24 -21.68 -9.44
C ALA A 60 -17.90 -20.41 -8.63
N ILE A 61 -18.87 -19.86 -7.90
CA ILE A 61 -18.66 -18.72 -6.99
C ILE A 61 -17.63 -19.08 -5.91
N GLY A 62 -17.78 -20.25 -5.27
CA GLY A 62 -16.84 -20.72 -4.24
C GLY A 62 -15.41 -20.84 -4.77
N LEU A 63 -15.22 -21.40 -5.96
CA LEU A 63 -13.91 -21.50 -6.61
C LEU A 63 -13.33 -20.13 -6.96
N GLY A 64 -14.16 -19.19 -7.41
CA GLY A 64 -13.77 -17.80 -7.66
C GLY A 64 -13.27 -17.10 -6.39
N ILE A 65 -13.96 -17.30 -5.26
CA ILE A 65 -13.54 -16.76 -3.96
C ILE A 65 -12.19 -17.34 -3.53
N ILE A 66 -12.01 -18.67 -3.65
CA ILE A 66 -10.74 -19.35 -3.33
C ILE A 66 -9.60 -18.78 -4.18
N ALA A 67 -9.82 -18.62 -5.49
CA ALA A 67 -8.83 -18.01 -6.37
C ALA A 67 -8.46 -16.59 -5.95
N GLY A 68 -9.47 -15.77 -5.60
CA GLY A 68 -9.26 -14.41 -5.09
C GLY A 68 -8.42 -14.38 -3.81
N ILE A 69 -8.71 -15.27 -2.84
CA ILE A 69 -7.93 -15.41 -1.61
C ILE A 69 -6.49 -15.81 -1.92
N CYS A 70 -6.26 -16.77 -2.83
CA CYS A 70 -4.92 -17.16 -3.22
C CYS A 70 -4.12 -16.00 -3.82
N ILE A 71 -4.74 -15.17 -4.67
CA ILE A 71 -4.12 -13.96 -5.23
C ILE A 71 -3.76 -12.97 -4.11
N LEU A 72 -4.65 -12.75 -3.13
CA LEU A 72 -4.37 -11.89 -1.98
C LEU A 72 -3.20 -12.41 -1.14
N VAL A 73 -3.11 -13.72 -0.92
CA VAL A 73 -1.99 -14.34 -0.19
C VAL A 73 -0.67 -14.17 -0.93
N ILE A 74 -0.66 -14.33 -2.27
CA ILE A 74 0.52 -14.09 -3.11
C ILE A 74 0.99 -12.64 -2.96
N TYR A 75 0.05 -11.70 -3.07
CA TYR A 75 0.32 -10.27 -2.97
C TYR A 75 0.87 -9.90 -1.58
N ALA A 76 0.24 -10.38 -0.51
CA ALA A 76 0.69 -10.15 0.87
C ALA A 76 2.09 -10.72 1.13
N TYR A 77 2.36 -11.94 0.66
CA TYR A 77 3.67 -12.57 0.81
C TYR A 77 4.77 -11.80 0.09
N GLN A 78 4.52 -11.36 -1.15
CA GLN A 78 5.51 -10.59 -1.88
C GLN A 78 5.85 -9.26 -1.23
N MET A 79 4.83 -8.55 -0.76
CA MET A 79 5.08 -7.31 -0.05
C MET A 79 5.97 -7.53 1.19
N SER A 80 5.74 -8.62 1.92
CA SER A 80 6.59 -8.98 3.06
C SER A 80 8.05 -9.23 2.65
N VAL A 81 8.27 -9.83 1.48
CA VAL A 81 9.62 -10.03 0.91
C VAL A 81 10.27 -8.70 0.55
N GLU A 82 9.54 -7.80 -0.14
CA GLU A 82 10.06 -6.48 -0.51
C GLU A 82 10.41 -5.63 0.73
N GLU A 83 9.59 -5.68 1.79
CA GLU A 83 9.89 -4.99 3.05
C GLU A 83 11.17 -5.55 3.71
N THR A 84 11.39 -6.86 3.62
CA THR A 84 12.60 -7.50 4.15
C THR A 84 13.84 -7.08 3.37
N GLN A 85 13.75 -6.99 2.05
CA GLN A 85 14.86 -6.52 1.21
C GLN A 85 15.20 -5.06 1.49
N ALA A 86 14.19 -4.19 1.63
CA ALA A 86 14.39 -2.79 2.00
C ALA A 86 15.11 -2.66 3.35
N LYS A 87 14.74 -3.46 4.36
CA LYS A 87 15.42 -3.48 5.67
C LYS A 87 16.89 -3.92 5.56
N LEU A 88 17.17 -4.95 4.76
CA LEU A 88 18.53 -5.42 4.53
C LEU A 88 19.38 -4.38 3.80
N GLU A 89 18.80 -3.64 2.85
CA GLU A 89 19.49 -2.56 2.16
C GLU A 89 19.86 -1.42 3.12
N ILE A 90 18.92 -1.02 3.99
CA ILE A 90 19.18 -0.03 5.05
C ILE A 90 20.31 -0.50 5.98
N GLN A 91 20.30 -1.78 6.38
CA GLN A 91 21.37 -2.35 7.22
C GLN A 91 22.73 -2.32 6.51
N LYS A 92 22.81 -2.68 5.24
CA LYS A 92 24.05 -2.61 4.44
C LYS A 92 24.57 -1.19 4.29
N VAL A 93 23.68 -0.22 4.17
CA VAL A 93 24.06 1.20 4.14
C VAL A 93 24.56 1.63 5.52
N GLU A 94 23.88 1.23 6.59
CA GLU A 94 24.29 1.51 7.97
C GLU A 94 25.67 0.92 8.30
N GLU A 95 25.97 -0.30 7.85
CA GLU A 95 27.29 -0.94 8.01
C GLU A 95 28.39 -0.23 7.21
N ARG A 96 28.12 0.14 5.95
CA ARG A 96 29.07 0.91 5.11
C ARG A 96 29.40 2.28 5.72
N ILE A 97 28.42 2.88 6.38
CA ILE A 97 28.55 4.18 7.04
C ILE A 97 29.37 4.09 8.33
N LYS A 98 29.18 3.04 9.13
CA LYS A 98 30.00 2.79 10.34
C LYS A 98 31.48 2.57 10.02
N GLY A 99 31.82 2.16 8.79
CA GLY A 99 33.20 1.95 8.34
C GLY A 99 33.90 3.15 7.71
N ASN A 100 33.17 4.20 7.30
CA ASN A 100 33.73 5.37 6.60
C ASN A 100 33.76 6.60 7.52
N GLY A 101 34.95 7.19 7.72
CA GLY A 101 35.24 8.24 8.71
C GLY A 101 34.58 9.62 8.53
N ASN A 102 33.57 9.77 7.66
CA ASN A 102 32.77 11.00 7.59
C ASN A 102 31.39 10.75 8.21
N GLU A 103 31.34 10.78 9.54
CA GLU A 103 30.15 10.45 10.33
C GLU A 103 28.94 11.34 10.02
N THR A 104 29.15 12.61 9.63
CA THR A 104 28.07 13.59 9.44
C THR A 104 27.31 13.38 8.12
N ALA A 105 28.02 13.25 7.00
CA ALA A 105 27.39 12.97 5.70
C ALA A 105 26.68 11.61 5.71
N ALA A 106 27.28 10.66 6.43
CA ALA A 106 26.77 9.32 6.58
C ALA A 106 25.51 9.28 7.48
N ALA A 107 25.49 9.99 8.61
CA ALA A 107 24.31 10.12 9.45
C ALA A 107 23.12 10.77 8.71
N TRP A 108 23.38 11.78 7.88
CA TRP A 108 22.36 12.42 7.04
C TRP A 108 21.75 11.46 6.02
N GLU A 109 22.60 10.75 5.26
CA GLU A 109 22.16 9.83 4.21
C GLU A 109 21.34 8.67 4.80
N LEU A 110 21.78 8.14 5.95
CA LEU A 110 21.03 7.13 6.69
C LEU A 110 19.66 7.66 7.14
N GLY A 111 19.60 8.90 7.60
CA GLY A 111 18.35 9.57 7.97
C GLY A 111 17.39 9.71 6.79
N ARG A 112 17.89 10.16 5.63
CA ARG A 112 17.13 10.28 4.38
C ARG A 112 16.53 8.95 3.95
N ILE A 113 17.35 7.90 3.86
CA ILE A 113 16.90 6.57 3.44
C ILE A 113 15.87 6.00 4.41
N LYS A 114 16.08 6.16 5.73
CA LYS A 114 15.09 5.73 6.73
C LYS A 114 13.77 6.46 6.53
N LEU A 115 13.79 7.78 6.31
CA LEU A 115 12.59 8.56 6.07
C LEU A 115 11.86 8.14 4.80
N GLU A 116 12.58 7.92 3.70
CA GLU A 116 12.02 7.38 2.45
C GLU A 116 11.35 6.02 2.67
N SER A 117 12.00 5.13 3.44
CA SER A 117 11.41 3.85 3.81
C SER A 117 10.12 4.01 4.63
N TYR A 118 10.08 4.93 5.60
CA TYR A 118 8.87 5.22 6.36
C TYR A 118 7.74 5.79 5.49
N LEU A 119 8.07 6.70 4.55
CA LEU A 119 7.13 7.23 3.59
C LEU A 119 6.57 6.12 2.70
N ASN A 120 7.44 5.29 2.11
CA ASN A 120 7.04 4.18 1.25
C ASN A 120 6.17 3.17 2.00
N ARG A 121 6.50 2.87 3.26
CA ARG A 121 5.68 1.99 4.10
C ARG A 121 4.31 2.59 4.40
N ASN A 122 4.23 3.89 4.69
CA ASN A 122 2.94 4.58 4.85
C ASN A 122 2.11 4.58 3.57
N LEU A 123 2.72 4.85 2.42
CA LEU A 123 2.05 4.78 1.11
C LEU A 123 1.52 3.38 0.81
N SER A 124 2.30 2.34 1.13
CA SER A 124 1.84 0.96 1.02
C SER A 124 0.69 0.66 1.99
N GLN A 125 0.75 1.11 3.25
CA GLN A 125 -0.36 0.97 4.20
C GLN A 125 -1.65 1.62 3.69
N ILE A 126 -1.58 2.82 3.09
CA ILE A 126 -2.72 3.49 2.46
C ILE A 126 -3.35 2.58 1.39
N GLN A 127 -2.53 1.94 0.57
CA GLN A 127 -3.01 1.04 -0.49
C GLN A 127 -3.77 -0.16 0.10
N TRP A 128 -3.27 -0.75 1.17
CA TRP A 128 -3.98 -1.86 1.82
C TRP A 128 -5.31 -1.43 2.42
N ILE A 129 -5.35 -0.30 3.11
CA ILE A 129 -6.60 0.23 3.67
C ILE A 129 -7.62 0.43 2.54
N PHE A 130 -7.20 0.99 1.41
CA PHE A 130 -8.05 1.15 0.23
C PHE A 130 -8.52 -0.18 -0.34
N ILE A 131 -7.62 -1.14 -0.58
CA ILE A 131 -7.98 -2.47 -1.11
C ILE A 131 -8.98 -3.17 -0.19
N TRP A 132 -8.76 -3.14 1.12
CA TRP A 132 -9.70 -3.70 2.10
C TRP A 132 -11.06 -3.01 2.05
N THR A 133 -11.08 -1.69 1.88
CA THR A 133 -12.33 -0.92 1.69
C THR A 133 -13.08 -1.40 0.45
N VAL A 134 -12.38 -1.57 -0.68
CA VAL A 134 -12.97 -2.05 -1.93
C VAL A 134 -13.50 -3.48 -1.79
N ILE A 135 -12.74 -4.37 -1.14
CA ILE A 135 -13.17 -5.76 -0.88
C ILE A 135 -14.45 -5.77 -0.03
N VAL A 136 -14.47 -5.00 1.05
CA VAL A 136 -15.65 -4.90 1.92
C VAL A 136 -16.83 -4.34 1.15
N MET A 137 -16.64 -3.31 0.31
CA MET A 137 -17.69 -2.73 -0.53
C MET A 137 -18.26 -3.74 -1.54
N ILE A 138 -17.42 -4.54 -2.19
CA ILE A 138 -17.85 -5.59 -3.14
C ILE A 138 -18.59 -6.71 -2.39
N ALA A 139 -18.02 -7.23 -1.31
CA ALA A 139 -18.64 -8.30 -0.52
C ALA A 139 -20.03 -7.86 -0.01
N SER A 140 -20.11 -6.61 0.41
CA SER A 140 -21.34 -5.99 0.87
C SER A 140 -22.38 -5.82 -0.23
N PHE A 141 -21.95 -5.40 -1.43
CA PHE A 141 -22.82 -5.34 -2.60
C PHE A 141 -23.39 -6.72 -2.94
N VAL A 142 -22.56 -7.77 -2.89
CA VAL A 142 -23.00 -9.16 -3.12
C VAL A 142 -24.04 -9.61 -2.09
N ILE A 143 -23.85 -9.29 -0.81
CA ILE A 143 -24.83 -9.61 0.25
C ILE A 143 -26.17 -8.93 -0.01
N VAL A 144 -26.16 -7.64 -0.36
CA VAL A 144 -27.37 -6.89 -0.70
C VAL A 144 -28.05 -7.47 -1.93
N SER A 145 -27.29 -7.75 -3.01
CA SER A 145 -27.84 -8.36 -4.22
C SER A 145 -28.46 -9.74 -3.95
N TYR A 146 -27.82 -10.58 -3.13
CA TYR A 146 -28.36 -11.87 -2.73
C TYR A 146 -29.67 -11.73 -1.95
N GLY A 147 -29.73 -10.78 -1.00
CA GLY A 147 -30.95 -10.46 -0.27
C GLY A 147 -32.10 -10.06 -1.19
N ILE A 148 -31.83 -9.25 -2.23
CA ILE A 148 -32.83 -8.85 -3.23
C ILE A 148 -33.33 -10.07 -4.02
N VAL A 149 -32.45 -10.95 -4.50
CA VAL A 149 -32.83 -12.15 -5.26
C VAL A 149 -33.75 -13.06 -4.43
N GLN A 150 -33.44 -13.27 -3.15
CA GLN A 150 -34.25 -14.12 -2.27
C GLN A 150 -35.67 -13.59 -2.06
N VAL A 151 -35.87 -12.27 -2.04
CA VAL A 151 -37.21 -11.67 -1.99
C VAL A 151 -38.01 -11.98 -3.25
N TYR A 152 -37.37 -11.87 -4.42
CA TYR A 152 -38.02 -12.11 -5.69
C TYR A 152 -38.40 -13.58 -5.89
N GLU A 153 -37.64 -14.53 -5.33
CA GLU A 153 -37.97 -15.97 -5.35
C GLU A 153 -39.12 -16.34 -4.38
N GLY A 154 -39.66 -15.40 -3.60
CA GLY A 154 -40.89 -15.57 -2.83
C GLY A 154 -40.71 -16.14 -1.42
N ASP A 155 -39.49 -16.16 -0.88
CA ASP A 155 -39.24 -16.60 0.49
C ASP A 155 -39.77 -15.57 1.50
N GLN A 156 -40.95 -15.84 2.07
CA GLN A 156 -41.66 -14.94 3.00
C GLN A 156 -41.03 -14.87 4.40
N ASN A 157 -40.01 -15.68 4.70
CA ASN A 157 -39.39 -15.72 6.02
C ASN A 157 -38.29 -14.68 6.24
N LEU A 158 -37.80 -14.04 5.17
CA LEU A 158 -36.79 -12.99 5.25
C LEU A 158 -37.43 -11.62 5.05
N ASN A 159 -37.48 -10.82 6.13
CA ASN A 159 -37.78 -9.39 6.01
C ASN A 159 -36.56 -8.68 5.39
N ALA A 160 -36.36 -8.89 4.10
CA ALA A 160 -35.20 -8.43 3.37
C ALA A 160 -35.07 -6.91 3.32
N ALA A 161 -36.17 -6.17 3.54
CA ALA A 161 -36.12 -4.74 3.77
C ALA A 161 -35.25 -4.40 5.00
N ILE A 162 -35.40 -5.17 6.09
CA ILE A 162 -34.56 -5.02 7.29
C ILE A 162 -33.13 -5.44 7.00
N LEU A 163 -32.90 -6.60 6.36
CA LEU A 163 -31.56 -7.08 6.04
C LEU A 163 -30.80 -6.09 5.13
N THR A 164 -31.45 -5.58 4.09
CA THR A 164 -30.87 -4.62 3.15
C THR A 164 -30.57 -3.28 3.82
N THR A 165 -31.48 -2.79 4.67
CA THR A 165 -31.30 -1.52 5.38
C THR A 165 -30.16 -1.60 6.40
N ILE A 166 -30.12 -2.66 7.22
CA ILE A 166 -29.05 -2.87 8.20
C ILE A 166 -27.70 -3.06 7.50
N SER A 167 -27.66 -3.85 6.42
CA SER A 167 -26.45 -4.04 5.63
C SER A 167 -25.99 -2.71 5.04
N GLY A 168 -26.87 -1.95 4.39
CA GLY A 168 -26.60 -0.62 3.83
C GLY A 168 -25.97 0.33 4.85
N LEU A 169 -26.54 0.41 6.05
CA LEU A 169 -26.06 1.29 7.11
C LEU A 169 -24.66 0.88 7.60
N ILE A 170 -24.43 -0.43 7.79
CA ILE A 170 -23.10 -0.94 8.19
C ILE A 170 -22.06 -0.61 7.11
N ILE A 171 -22.41 -0.76 5.85
CA ILE A 171 -21.52 -0.47 4.71
C ILE A 171 -21.13 1.00 4.67
N GLU A 172 -22.11 1.89 4.80
CA GLU A 172 -21.89 3.33 4.78
C GLU A 172 -21.00 3.75 5.95
N PHE A 173 -21.22 3.19 7.14
CA PHE A 173 -20.38 3.42 8.31
C PHE A 173 -18.93 2.94 8.10
N ILE A 174 -18.74 1.74 7.54
CA ILE A 174 -17.41 1.21 7.24
C ILE A 174 -16.70 2.07 6.18
N GLY A 175 -17.41 2.42 5.10
CA GLY A 175 -16.88 3.27 4.04
C GLY A 175 -16.45 4.65 4.54
N ALA A 176 -17.28 5.28 5.37
CA ALA A 176 -16.96 6.56 6.01
C ALA A 176 -15.73 6.44 6.93
N SER A 177 -15.66 5.38 7.75
CA SER A 177 -14.53 5.14 8.63
C SER A 177 -13.22 4.97 7.86
N PHE A 178 -13.24 4.20 6.78
CA PHE A 178 -12.06 4.03 5.93
C PHE A 178 -11.65 5.31 5.20
N LEU A 179 -12.60 6.15 4.78
CA LEU A 179 -12.29 7.45 4.18
C LEU A 179 -11.58 8.38 5.16
N VAL A 180 -11.98 8.36 6.44
CA VAL A 180 -11.30 9.13 7.50
C VAL A 180 -9.86 8.66 7.68
N ILE A 181 -9.65 7.34 7.79
CA ILE A 181 -8.30 6.76 7.92
C ILE A 181 -7.46 7.12 6.70
N TYR A 182 -8.00 6.92 5.49
CA TYR A 182 -7.33 7.27 4.23
C TYR A 182 -6.88 8.73 4.22
N LYS A 183 -7.77 9.67 4.59
CA LYS A 183 -7.44 11.10 4.65
C LYS A 183 -6.32 11.37 5.65
N SER A 184 -6.37 10.76 6.84
CA SER A 184 -5.33 10.91 7.86
C SER A 184 -3.97 10.40 7.36
N THR A 185 -3.91 9.21 6.78
CA THR A 185 -2.65 8.64 6.33
C THR A 185 -2.11 9.37 5.10
N MET A 186 -2.97 9.84 4.19
CA MET A 186 -2.55 10.67 3.05
C MET A 186 -1.96 12.01 3.52
N GLN A 187 -2.55 12.64 4.54
CA GLN A 187 -1.99 13.84 5.14
C GLN A 187 -0.61 13.56 5.75
N GLN A 188 -0.46 12.45 6.49
CA GLN A 188 0.84 12.04 7.03
C GLN A 188 1.89 11.83 5.91
N ALA A 189 1.51 11.17 4.80
CA ALA A 189 2.40 10.98 3.66
C ALA A 189 2.86 12.32 3.04
N LYS A 190 1.95 13.29 2.92
CA LYS A 190 2.28 14.65 2.46
C LYS A 190 3.27 15.36 3.38
N ASP A 191 3.07 15.24 4.69
CA ASP A 191 3.96 15.83 5.68
C ASP A 191 5.36 15.20 5.61
N TYR A 192 5.44 13.87 5.43
CA TYR A 192 6.71 13.17 5.21
C TYR A 192 7.42 13.61 3.93
N VAL A 193 6.73 13.78 2.80
CA VAL A 193 7.31 14.31 1.57
C VAL A 193 7.88 15.71 1.80
N THR A 194 7.15 16.56 2.51
CA THR A 194 7.61 17.93 2.83
C THR A 194 8.90 17.90 3.66
N VAL A 195 8.99 17.01 4.65
CA VAL A 195 10.22 16.83 5.44
C VAL A 195 11.36 16.28 4.57
N LEU A 196 11.07 15.33 3.69
CA LEU A 196 12.06 14.74 2.79
C LEU A 196 12.66 15.78 1.82
N GLU A 197 11.82 16.62 1.21
CA GLU A 197 12.26 17.72 0.36
C GLU A 197 13.20 18.68 1.10
N ARG A 198 12.86 19.01 2.35
CA ARG A 198 13.71 19.85 3.21
C ARG A 198 15.04 19.18 3.52
N ILE A 199 15.06 17.91 3.91
CA ILE A 199 16.30 17.17 4.18
C ILE A 199 17.18 17.11 2.94
N ASN A 200 16.58 16.91 1.76
CA ASN A 200 17.29 16.92 0.48
C ASN A 200 17.91 18.30 0.18
N ALA A 201 17.14 19.38 0.38
CA ALA A 201 17.65 20.75 0.24
C ALA A 201 18.82 21.05 1.19
N VAL A 202 18.75 20.56 2.43
CA VAL A 202 19.85 20.68 3.40
C VAL A 202 21.07 19.88 2.95
N GLY A 203 20.90 18.65 2.49
CA GLY A 203 22.00 17.82 1.97
C GLY A 203 22.71 18.47 0.80
N MET A 204 21.97 18.98 -0.19
CA MET A 204 22.52 19.72 -1.32
C MET A 204 23.26 20.98 -0.85
N SER A 205 22.75 21.68 0.16
CA SER A 205 23.40 22.87 0.72
C SER A 205 24.72 22.56 1.43
N VAL A 206 24.80 21.43 2.14
CA VAL A 206 26.04 20.96 2.78
C VAL A 206 27.07 20.53 1.73
N GLN A 207 26.66 19.83 0.67
CA GLN A 207 27.56 19.46 -0.43
C GLN A 207 28.13 20.69 -1.15
N ILE A 208 27.29 21.70 -1.41
CA ILE A 208 27.74 22.98 -1.99
C ILE A 208 28.73 23.67 -1.04
N LEU A 209 28.44 23.71 0.26
CA LEU A 209 29.33 24.29 1.26
C LEU A 209 30.69 23.57 1.32
N ASP A 210 30.70 22.25 1.24
CA ASP A 210 31.93 21.45 1.25
C ASP A 210 32.75 21.64 -0.03
N SER A 211 32.12 22.04 -1.14
CA SER A 211 32.79 22.36 -2.41
C SER A 211 33.48 23.74 -2.43
N ILE A 212 33.25 24.60 -1.44
CA ILE A 212 33.93 25.90 -1.32
C ILE A 212 35.40 25.67 -0.93
N SER A 213 36.31 26.24 -1.74
CA SER A 213 37.77 26.13 -1.56
C SER A 213 38.21 26.63 -0.19
N GLU A 214 39.20 25.95 0.40
CA GLU A 214 39.84 26.33 1.67
C GLU A 214 40.55 27.70 1.60
N GLU A 215 40.88 28.18 0.38
CA GLU A 215 41.44 29.52 0.19
C GLU A 215 40.42 30.64 0.45
N GLU A 216 39.12 30.33 0.43
CA GLU A 216 38.01 31.25 0.68
C GLU A 216 37.36 31.03 2.06
N ASN A 217 38.16 30.75 3.09
CA ASN A 217 37.70 30.44 4.45
C ASN A 217 36.63 31.41 5.00
N LYS A 218 36.77 32.71 4.71
CA LYS A 218 35.80 33.73 5.15
C LYS A 218 34.40 33.53 4.54
N LEU A 219 34.33 33.16 3.25
CA LEU A 219 33.06 32.89 2.56
C LEU A 219 32.44 31.58 3.05
N LYS A 220 33.28 30.56 3.28
CA LYS A 220 32.87 29.25 3.81
C LYS A 220 32.28 29.36 5.22
N ASP A 221 32.94 30.10 6.11
CA ASP A 221 32.46 30.32 7.48
C ASP A 221 31.19 31.17 7.53
N GLN A 222 31.09 32.19 6.68
CA GLN A 222 29.89 33.01 6.57
C GLN A 222 28.70 32.18 6.08
N THR A 223 28.92 31.33 5.08
CA THR A 223 27.90 30.43 4.53
C THR A 223 27.47 29.35 5.53
N LYS A 224 28.41 28.80 6.32
CA LYS A 224 28.12 27.92 7.47
C LYS A 224 27.20 28.60 8.48
N ALA A 225 27.52 29.84 8.86
CA ALA A 225 26.74 30.59 9.84
C ALA A 225 25.32 30.89 9.33
N ASP A 226 25.19 31.26 8.05
CA ASP A 226 23.89 31.54 7.44
C ASP A 226 23.04 30.27 7.27
N LEU A 227 23.67 29.14 6.90
CA LEU A 227 23.00 27.84 6.85
C LEU A 227 22.51 27.42 8.24
N ALA A 228 23.35 27.55 9.27
CA ALA A 228 22.98 27.24 10.65
C ALA A 228 21.80 28.10 11.14
N LYS A 229 21.79 29.41 10.81
CA LYS A 229 20.67 30.30 11.13
C LYS A 229 19.37 29.87 10.43
N LYS A 230 19.42 29.57 9.13
CA LYS A 230 18.23 29.11 8.40
C LYS A 230 17.71 27.77 8.90
N LEU A 231 18.59 26.84 9.25
CA LEU A 231 18.21 25.57 9.88
C LEU A 231 17.52 25.82 11.22
N LEU A 232 18.11 26.64 12.08
CA LEU A 232 17.51 27.01 13.37
C LEU A 232 16.15 27.69 13.22
N ASP A 233 15.93 28.50 12.19
CA ASP A 233 14.64 29.14 11.92
C ASP A 233 13.58 28.11 11.46
N ILE A 234 13.95 27.19 10.56
CA ILE A 234 13.08 26.11 10.09
C ILE A 234 12.66 25.19 11.25
N TYR A 235 13.58 24.85 12.14
CA TYR A 235 13.32 23.92 13.26
C TYR A 235 12.87 24.59 14.56
N GLY A 236 13.18 25.88 14.76
CA GLY A 236 12.77 26.67 15.93
C GLY A 236 11.29 27.03 15.88
N ASN A 237 10.76 27.34 14.69
CA ASN A 237 9.33 27.64 14.49
C ASN A 237 8.42 26.39 14.55
N LEU A 238 8.99 25.17 14.59
CA LEU A 238 8.23 23.93 14.81
C LEU A 238 7.77 23.76 16.27
N LYS A 239 8.42 24.42 17.23
CA LYS A 239 8.09 24.31 18.65
C LYS A 239 6.96 25.25 19.10
N SER A 240 6.57 26.20 18.26
CA SER A 240 5.52 27.21 18.52
C SER A 240 4.19 26.91 17.82
N ALA A 241 4.10 25.81 17.05
CA ALA A 241 2.91 25.41 16.29
C ALA A 241 2.24 24.11 16.80
N GLN A 242 2.66 23.60 17.96
CA GLN A 242 1.93 22.61 18.77
C GLN A 242 1.25 23.30 19.94
#